data_AF-A0A550H3R1-F1
#
_entry.id   AF-A0A550H3R1-F1
#
_cell.length_a   1.000
_cell.length_b   1.000
_cell.length_c   1.000
_cell.angle_alpha   90.00
_cell.angle_beta   90.00
_cell.angle_gamma   90.00
#
_symmetry.space_group_name_H-M   'P 1'
#
loop_
_entity.id
_entity.type
_entity.pdbx_description
1 polymer ?
#
loop_
_entity_poly.entity_id
_entity_poly.type
_entity_poly.pdbx_seq_one_letter_code
_entity_poly.pdbx_strand_id
1 'polypeptide(L)'
;MLPSNLLTVWRRKGTIQPRYAKSSMENLQVANKLIEAYKHCVGKKKKSLKKVEDILEDEGYDYHLVRGLSLLLDRRSVFKCSSQADPSAVRRKIFLATGKTGPTTTTEQ
;
A
#
# COMPACT_ATOMS: atom_id res chain seq x y z
N MET A 1 8.74 -10.45 -3.68
CA MET A 1 8.06 -11.65 -3.14
C MET A 1 6.73 -11.29 -2.48
N LEU A 2 5.65 -12.01 -2.74
CA LEU A 2 4.35 -11.77 -2.08
C LEU A 2 4.48 -12.10 -0.58
N PRO A 3 3.99 -11.24 0.35
CA PRO A 3 4.06 -11.53 1.77
C PRO A 3 3.06 -12.62 2.16
N SER A 4 3.40 -13.39 3.20
CA SER A 4 2.66 -14.58 3.62
C SER A 4 1.22 -14.29 4.04
N ASN A 5 0.93 -13.08 4.54
CA ASN A 5 -0.42 -12.65 4.90
C ASN A 5 -1.33 -12.38 3.70
N LEU A 6 -0.79 -12.29 2.49
CA LEU A 6 -1.55 -12.19 1.24
C LEU A 6 -1.58 -13.52 0.48
N LEU A 7 -1.04 -14.58 1.06
CA LEU A 7 -0.98 -15.89 0.42
C LEU A 7 -2.34 -16.59 0.50
N THR A 8 -2.90 -16.92 -0.66
CA THR A 8 -4.14 -17.70 -0.74
C THR A 8 -3.85 -19.13 -1.20
N VAL A 9 -4.21 -20.10 -0.36
CA VAL A 9 -3.99 -21.53 -0.62
C VAL A 9 -5.23 -22.34 -0.23
N TRP A 10 -5.37 -23.50 -0.86
CA TRP A 10 -6.25 -24.57 -0.44
C TRP A 10 -5.44 -25.58 0.36
N ARG A 11 -5.90 -25.94 1.56
CA ARG A 11 -5.31 -27.01 2.36
C ARG A 11 -6.32 -28.14 2.52
N ARG A 12 -5.99 -29.33 2.03
CA ARG A 12 -6.86 -30.51 2.15
C ARG A 12 -6.03 -31.79 2.17
N LYS A 13 -6.35 -32.72 3.08
CA LYS A 13 -5.73 -34.06 3.19
C LYS A 13 -4.18 -34.05 3.16
N GLY A 14 -3.55 -33.12 3.88
CA GLY A 14 -2.09 -33.00 3.91
C GLY A 14 -1.46 -32.27 2.72
N THR A 15 -2.24 -31.91 1.70
CA THR A 15 -1.76 -31.19 0.52
C THR A 15 -2.07 -29.70 0.62
N ILE A 16 -1.13 -28.87 0.15
CA ILE A 16 -1.29 -27.42 -0.01
C ILE A 16 -1.27 -27.12 -1.52
N GLN A 17 -2.29 -26.42 -2.01
CA GLN A 17 -2.43 -26.05 -3.41
C GLN A 17 -2.62 -24.53 -3.51
N PRO A 18 -1.84 -23.81 -4.35
CA PRO A 18 -2.05 -22.38 -4.55
C PRO A 18 -3.45 -22.09 -5.09
N ARG A 19 -4.10 -21.04 -4.58
CA ARG A 19 -5.33 -20.51 -5.18
C ARG A 19 -4.94 -19.41 -6.15
N TYR A 20 -4.83 -19.75 -7.43
CA TYR A 20 -4.57 -18.75 -8.47
C TYR A 20 -5.79 -17.85 -8.71
N ALA A 21 -5.52 -16.61 -9.10
CA ALA A 21 -6.55 -15.69 -9.56
C ALA A 21 -7.20 -16.25 -10.84
N LYS A 22 -8.53 -16.24 -10.89
CA LYS A 22 -9.30 -16.64 -12.06
C LYS A 22 -9.37 -15.48 -13.05
N SER A 23 -9.47 -15.76 -14.35
CA SER A 23 -9.79 -14.78 -15.39
C SER A 23 -11.30 -14.44 -15.41
N SER A 24 -11.85 -14.04 -14.27
CA SER A 24 -13.25 -13.60 -14.15
C SER A 24 -13.39 -12.12 -14.49
N MET A 25 -14.60 -11.70 -14.89
CA MET A 25 -14.90 -10.29 -15.16
C MET A 25 -14.64 -9.41 -13.93
N GLU A 26 -15.02 -9.87 -12.75
CA GLU A 26 -14.76 -9.17 -11.48
C GLU A 26 -13.26 -8.94 -11.23
N ASN A 27 -12.43 -9.96 -11.41
CA ASN A 27 -10.98 -9.84 -11.19
C ASN A 27 -10.34 -8.90 -12.22
N LEU A 28 -10.80 -8.95 -13.47
CA LEU A 28 -10.36 -8.03 -14.52
C LEU A 28 -10.77 -6.59 -14.21
N GLN A 29 -11.98 -6.38 -13.69
CA GLN A 29 -12.46 -5.06 -13.29
C GLN A 29 -11.60 -4.48 -12.17
N VAL A 30 -11.28 -5.26 -11.13
CA VAL A 30 -10.36 -4.85 -10.05
C VAL A 30 -8.98 -4.48 -10.62
N ALA A 31 -8.41 -5.35 -11.46
CA ALA A 31 -7.11 -5.11 -12.06
C ALA A 31 -7.09 -3.81 -12.89
N ASN A 32 -8.12 -3.58 -13.70
CA ASN A 32 -8.25 -2.36 -14.50
C ASN A 32 -8.40 -1.11 -13.62
N LYS A 33 -9.27 -1.14 -12.61
CA LYS A 33 -9.44 -0.01 -11.67
C LYS A 33 -8.11 0.35 -10.99
N LEU A 34 -7.34 -0.65 -10.54
CA LEU A 34 -6.04 -0.43 -9.93
C LEU A 34 -5.03 0.15 -10.93
N ILE A 35 -4.93 -0.40 -12.14
CA ILE A 35 -4.01 0.11 -13.17
C ILE A 35 -4.32 1.58 -13.50
N GLU A 36 -5.59 1.91 -13.71
CA GLU A 36 -6.01 3.30 -13.99
C GLU A 36 -5.74 4.23 -12.80
N ALA A 37 -5.95 3.77 -11.56
CA ALA A 37 -5.60 4.54 -10.39
C ALA A 37 -4.10 4.88 -10.32
N TYR A 38 -3.22 3.92 -10.63
CA TYR A 38 -1.77 4.16 -10.67
C TYR A 38 -1.38 5.15 -11.78
N LYS A 39 -1.98 5.04 -12.97
CA LYS A 39 -1.77 6.01 -14.06
C LYS A 39 -2.21 7.43 -13.66
N HIS A 40 -3.39 7.57 -13.06
CA HIS A 40 -3.95 8.87 -12.66
C HIS A 40 -3.33 9.49 -11.40
N CYS A 41 -2.61 8.71 -10.60
CA CYS A 41 -1.98 9.17 -9.37
C CYS A 41 -0.49 9.49 -9.52
N VAL A 42 0.05 9.52 -10.74
CA VAL A 42 1.41 10.02 -10.99
C VAL A 42 1.54 11.45 -10.45
N GLY A 43 2.60 11.68 -9.67
CA GLY A 43 2.84 12.96 -8.99
C GLY A 43 2.03 13.19 -7.70
N LYS A 44 1.06 12.32 -7.37
CA LYS A 44 0.31 12.38 -6.11
C LYS A 44 0.99 11.54 -5.03
N LYS A 45 0.59 11.77 -3.77
CA LYS A 45 1.06 10.95 -2.64
C LYS A 45 0.56 9.52 -2.77
N LYS A 46 1.38 8.53 -2.41
CA LYS A 46 1.01 7.10 -2.36
C LYS A 46 -0.27 6.83 -1.55
N LYS A 47 -0.57 7.64 -0.53
CA LYS A 47 -1.82 7.54 0.24
C LYS A 47 -3.09 7.58 -0.64
N SER A 48 -3.05 8.26 -1.79
CA SER A 48 -4.18 8.29 -2.71
C SER A 48 -4.46 6.91 -3.34
N LEU A 49 -3.43 6.11 -3.59
CA LEU A 49 -3.58 4.73 -4.08
C LEU A 49 -4.20 3.83 -3.02
N LYS A 50 -3.77 4.00 -1.76
CA LYS A 50 -4.34 3.26 -0.63
C LYS A 50 -5.85 3.50 -0.48
N LYS A 51 -6.33 4.73 -0.72
CA LYS A 51 -7.77 5.00 -0.73
C LYS A 51 -8.52 4.20 -1.80
N VAL A 52 -7.91 3.94 -2.95
CA VAL A 52 -8.52 3.12 -4.00
C VAL A 52 -8.58 1.65 -3.57
N GLU A 53 -7.53 1.15 -2.92
CA GLU A 53 -7.55 -0.19 -2.32
C GLU A 53 -8.67 -0.31 -1.28
N ASP A 54 -8.77 0.66 -0.37
CA ASP A 54 -9.80 0.70 0.68
C ASP A 54 -11.21 0.68 0.03
N ILE A 55 -11.45 1.50 -0.99
CA ILE A 55 -12.75 1.54 -1.73
C ILE A 55 -13.07 0.18 -2.37
N LEU A 56 -12.09 -0.49 -3.00
CA LEU A 56 -12.32 -1.79 -3.62
C LEU A 56 -12.63 -2.88 -2.58
N GLU A 57 -11.95 -2.83 -1.44
CA GLU A 57 -12.23 -3.76 -0.34
C GLU A 57 -13.63 -3.50 0.26
N ASP A 58 -14.02 -2.23 0.41
CA ASP A 58 -15.35 -1.82 0.88
C ASP A 58 -16.47 -2.20 -0.13
N GLU A 59 -16.17 -2.20 -1.43
CA GLU A 59 -17.06 -2.71 -2.50
C GLU A 59 -17.21 -4.25 -2.47
N GLY A 60 -16.47 -4.96 -1.60
CA GLY A 60 -16.59 -6.40 -1.38
C GLY A 60 -15.65 -7.27 -2.21
N TYR A 61 -14.67 -6.69 -2.92
CA TYR A 61 -13.67 -7.48 -3.64
C TYR A 61 -12.70 -8.18 -2.68
N ASP A 62 -12.16 -9.34 -3.09
CA ASP A 62 -11.20 -10.10 -2.26
C ASP A 62 -9.94 -9.27 -1.98
N TYR A 63 -9.74 -8.91 -0.71
CA TYR A 63 -8.61 -8.09 -0.27
C TYR A 63 -7.24 -8.73 -0.61
N HIS A 64 -7.14 -10.06 -0.70
CA HIS A 64 -5.89 -10.70 -1.12
C HIS A 64 -5.54 -10.35 -2.57
N LEU A 65 -6.56 -10.31 -3.44
CA LEU A 65 -6.39 -9.93 -4.84
C LEU A 65 -6.06 -8.45 -4.95
N VAL A 66 -6.84 -7.58 -4.30
CA VAL A 66 -6.65 -6.12 -4.33
C VAL A 66 -5.24 -5.75 -3.86
N ARG A 67 -4.87 -6.15 -2.63
CA ARG A 67 -3.56 -5.83 -2.05
C ARG A 67 -2.42 -6.55 -2.78
N GLY A 68 -2.65 -7.77 -3.26
CA GLY A 68 -1.67 -8.54 -4.01
C GLY A 68 -1.30 -7.87 -5.33
N LEU A 69 -2.30 -7.42 -6.10
CA LEU A 69 -2.10 -6.67 -7.35
C LEU A 69 -1.46 -5.30 -7.09
N SER A 70 -1.94 -4.56 -6.09
CA SER A 70 -1.32 -3.30 -5.67
C SER A 70 0.15 -3.46 -5.32
N LEU A 71 0.53 -4.50 -4.58
CA LEU A 71 1.94 -4.76 -4.29
C LEU A 71 2.78 -4.99 -5.54
N LEU A 72 2.23 -5.67 -6.56
CA LEU A 72 2.92 -5.87 -7.83
C LEU A 72 3.09 -4.54 -8.59
N LEU A 73 2.07 -3.68 -8.58
CA LEU A 73 2.14 -2.35 -9.19
C LEU A 73 3.11 -1.43 -8.46
N ASP A 74 3.11 -1.45 -7.12
CA ASP A 74 4.07 -0.73 -6.27
C ASP A 74 5.51 -1.07 -6.66
N ARG A 75 5.82 -2.34 -6.92
CA ARG A 75 7.15 -2.80 -7.33
C ARG A 75 7.54 -2.35 -8.73
N ARG A 76 6.56 -2.13 -9.59
CA ARG A 76 6.76 -1.63 -10.95
C ARG A 76 6.70 -0.10 -11.03
N SER A 77 6.55 0.57 -9.89
CA SER A 77 6.44 2.01 -9.79
C SER A 77 7.67 2.61 -9.12
N VAL A 78 7.95 3.88 -9.40
CA VAL A 78 9.04 4.63 -8.77
C VAL A 78 8.44 5.67 -7.84
N PHE A 79 8.76 5.57 -6.55
CA PHE A 79 8.37 6.57 -5.55
C PHE A 79 9.58 7.40 -5.16
N LYS A 80 9.43 8.72 -5.20
CA LYS A 80 10.46 9.67 -4.78
C LYS A 80 9.99 10.45 -3.56
N CYS A 81 10.89 10.68 -2.62
CA CYS A 81 10.64 11.61 -1.54
C CYS A 81 10.78 13.04 -2.07
N SER A 82 9.69 13.80 -2.08
CA SER A 82 9.72 15.23 -2.37
C SER A 82 10.00 15.99 -1.09
N SER A 83 11.28 16.27 -0.84
CA SER A 83 11.74 17.03 0.33
C SER A 83 12.99 17.84 -0.04
N GLN A 84 13.08 19.08 0.44
CA GLN A 84 14.26 19.94 0.27
C GLN A 84 15.43 19.56 1.20
N ALA A 85 15.14 18.84 2.29
CA ALA A 85 16.12 18.37 3.26
C ALA A 85 15.98 16.86 3.46
N ASP A 86 17.04 16.19 3.91
CA ASP A 86 16.98 14.76 4.26
C ASP A 86 15.95 14.53 5.39
N PRO A 87 14.84 13.81 5.13
CA PRO A 87 13.81 13.56 6.13
C PRO A 87 14.31 12.79 7.35
N SER A 88 15.38 11.99 7.21
CA SER A 88 15.99 11.28 8.33
C SER A 88 16.71 12.24 9.27
N ALA A 89 17.60 13.09 8.73
CA ALA A 89 18.31 14.12 9.48
C ALA A 89 17.36 15.13 10.15
N VAL A 90 16.31 15.59 9.45
CA VAL A 90 15.31 16.51 10.01
C VAL A 90 14.63 15.89 11.23
N ARG A 91 14.11 14.67 11.10
CA ARG A 91 13.46 13.97 12.24
C ARG A 91 14.42 13.76 13.40
N ARG A 92 15.67 13.36 13.12
CA ARG A 92 16.70 13.18 14.16
C ARG A 92 16.94 14.48 14.94
N LYS A 93 17.12 15.62 14.25
CA LYS A 93 17.34 16.91 14.93
C LYS A 93 16.14 17.33 15.78
N ILE A 94 14.93 17.21 15.23
CA ILE A 94 13.69 17.54 15.95
C ILE A 94 13.57 16.69 17.22
N PHE A 95 13.70 15.36 17.10
CA PHE A 95 13.56 14.47 18.26
C PHE A 95 14.69 14.59 19.28
N LEU A 96 15.91 14.96 18.87
CA LEU A 96 16.99 15.28 19.81
C LEU A 96 16.70 16.59 20.57
N ALA A 97 16.13 17.58 19.90
CA ALA A 97 15.75 18.84 20.54
C ALA A 97 14.62 18.63 21.54
N THR A 98 13.55 17.92 21.15
CA THR A 98 12.40 17.67 22.02
C THR A 98 12.63 16.57 23.05
N GLY A 99 13.62 15.69 22.85
CA GLY A 99 13.95 14.62 23.79
C GLY A 99 14.35 15.13 25.19
N LYS A 100 14.80 16.38 25.30
CA LYS A 100 15.14 17.02 26.59
C LYS A 100 13.92 17.62 27.30
N THR A 101 12.90 18.03 26.56
CA THR A 101 11.73 18.78 27.05
C THR A 101 10.45 17.95 27.06
N GLY A 102 10.48 16.74 26.52
CA GLY A 102 9.29 15.92 26.29
C GLY A 102 8.57 16.28 24.98
N PRO A 103 7.53 15.51 24.60
CA PRO A 103 6.73 15.81 23.42
C PRO A 103 6.06 17.18 23.56
N THR A 104 6.13 17.99 22.52
CA THR A 104 5.42 19.28 22.47
C THR A 104 3.92 19.02 22.33
N THR A 105 3.18 19.21 23.42
CA THR A 105 1.71 19.13 23.48
C THR A 105 1.04 20.44 23.09
N THR A 106 1.79 21.54 23.10
CA THR A 106 1.29 22.88 22.78
C THR A 106 1.69 23.24 21.36
N THR A 107 0.74 23.68 20.55
CA THR A 107 1.00 24.42 19.31
C THR A 107 1.37 25.84 19.68
N GLU A 108 2.64 26.23 19.55
CA GLU A 108 2.97 27.65 19.44
C GLU A 108 2.55 28.14 18.03
N GLN A 109 1.89 29.31 18.02
CA GLN A 109 1.25 29.93 16.86
C GLN A 109 2.24 30.37 15.79
#